data_AF-A0A7V2T1N2-F1
#
_entry.id   AF-A0A7V2T1N2-F1
#
_cell.length_a   1.000
_cell.length_b   1.000
_cell.length_c   1.000
_cell.angle_alpha   90.00
_cell.angle_beta   90.00
_cell.angle_gamma   90.00
#
_symmetry.space_group_name_H-M   'P 1'
#
loop_
_entity.id
_entity.type
_entity.pdbx_description
1 polymer ?
#
loop_
_entity_poly.entity_id
_entity_poly.type
_entity_poly.pdbx_seq_one_letter_code
_entity_poly.pdbx_strand_id
1 'polypeptide(L)'
;ALGVVGVPIPYIETGIALSGVVLGLAVMFAVRPPIWIAAIIVGAFAIFHGHAHGTELPNATNPLIFSIGFVISTGLLHLAGIAIGELKRLNWGEWIVRGGGAIIAVIGFGFLTHMISV
;
A
#
# COMPACT_ATOMS: atom_id res chain seq x y z
N ALA A 1 6.22 14.66 -5.48
CA ALA A 1 7.29 15.63 -5.80
C ALA A 1 8.31 15.02 -6.75
N LEU A 2 9.09 13.99 -6.35
CA LEU A 2 10.12 13.39 -7.21
C LEU A 2 9.59 12.87 -8.56
N GLY A 3 8.46 12.15 -8.57
CA GLY A 3 7.83 11.70 -9.83
C GLY A 3 7.35 12.84 -10.71
N VAL A 4 6.86 13.93 -10.12
CA VAL A 4 6.36 15.12 -10.85
C VAL A 4 7.51 15.86 -11.54
N VAL A 5 8.67 15.96 -10.88
CA VAL A 5 9.87 16.60 -11.45
C VAL A 5 10.74 15.63 -12.27
N GLY A 6 10.27 14.40 -12.50
CA GLY A 6 10.94 13.42 -13.37
C GLY A 6 12.25 12.85 -12.82
N VAL A 7 12.49 12.90 -11.50
CA VAL A 7 13.68 12.26 -10.90
C VAL A 7 13.53 10.75 -11.02
N PRO A 8 14.42 10.02 -11.73
CA PRO A 8 14.27 8.59 -11.89
C PRO A 8 14.56 7.86 -10.57
N ILE A 9 13.66 6.95 -10.19
CA ILE A 9 13.88 6.01 -9.08
C ILE A 9 13.90 4.60 -9.68
N PRO A 10 14.94 3.80 -9.45
CA PRO A 10 14.98 2.43 -9.96
C PRO A 10 14.02 1.53 -9.17
N TYR A 11 13.60 0.43 -9.80
CA TYR A 11 12.83 -0.65 -9.15
C TYR A 11 11.51 -0.21 -8.50
N ILE A 12 10.78 0.73 -9.11
CA ILE A 12 9.51 1.25 -8.57
C ILE A 12 8.49 0.12 -8.38
N GLU A 13 8.26 -0.68 -9.41
CA GLU A 13 7.32 -1.81 -9.37
C GLU A 13 7.73 -2.84 -8.31
N THR A 14 9.01 -3.16 -8.20
CA THR A 14 9.55 -4.05 -7.17
C THR A 14 9.30 -3.50 -5.76
N GLY A 15 9.52 -2.20 -5.55
CA GLY A 15 9.26 -1.54 -4.27
C GLY A 15 7.78 -1.56 -3.89
N ILE A 16 6.89 -1.35 -4.86
CA ILE A 16 5.44 -1.47 -4.69
C ILE A 16 5.04 -2.90 -4.36
N ALA A 17 5.50 -3.90 -5.12
CA ALA A 17 5.19 -5.31 -4.89
C ALA A 17 5.69 -5.80 -3.52
N LEU A 18 6.93 -5.42 -3.15
CA LEU A 18 7.52 -5.73 -1.85
C LEU A 18 6.72 -5.12 -0.70
N SER A 19 6.14 -3.93 -0.87
CA SER A 19 5.29 -3.32 0.16
C SER A 19 4.07 -4.19 0.48
N GLY A 20 3.46 -4.81 -0.54
CA GLY A 20 2.35 -5.76 -0.37
C GLY A 20 2.77 -6.99 0.43
N VAL A 21 3.94 -7.56 0.13
CA VAL A 21 4.50 -8.68 0.91
C VAL A 21 4.73 -8.28 2.37
N VAL A 22 5.49 -7.21 2.60
CA VAL A 22 5.91 -6.82 3.96
C VAL A 22 4.71 -6.44 4.82
N LEU A 23 3.81 -5.58 4.33
CA LEU A 23 2.64 -5.14 5.09
C LEU A 23 1.61 -6.26 5.23
N GLY A 24 1.41 -7.08 4.19
CA GLY A 24 0.53 -8.26 4.26
C GLY A 24 1.00 -9.26 5.32
N LEU A 25 2.30 -9.57 5.37
CA LEU A 25 2.88 -10.43 6.41
C LEU A 25 2.75 -9.80 7.80
N ALA A 26 2.95 -8.49 7.93
CA ALA A 26 2.77 -7.79 9.20
C ALA A 26 1.34 -7.96 9.74
N VAL A 27 0.33 -7.87 8.86
CA VAL A 27 -1.08 -8.11 9.20
C VAL A 27 -1.34 -9.60 9.50
N MET A 28 -0.85 -10.52 8.66
CA MET A 28 -1.01 -11.97 8.82
C MET A 28 -0.46 -12.48 10.15
N PHE A 29 0.71 -12.00 10.57
CA PHE A 29 1.34 -12.36 11.83
C PHE A 29 0.95 -11.45 13.00
N ALA A 30 0.02 -10.52 12.78
CA ALA A 30 -0.46 -9.57 13.78
C ALA A 30 0.69 -8.81 14.49
N VAL A 31 1.70 -8.41 13.72
CA VAL A 31 2.87 -7.68 14.22
C VAL A 31 2.42 -6.32 14.76
N ARG A 32 2.87 -5.97 15.97
CA ARG A 32 2.54 -4.71 16.66
C ARG A 32 3.80 -3.89 16.94
N PRO A 33 4.44 -3.31 15.90
CA PRO A 33 5.62 -2.51 16.12
C PRO A 33 5.26 -1.19 16.82
N PRO A 34 6.19 -0.57 17.56
CA PRO A 34 6.08 0.83 17.95
C PRO A 34 5.72 1.73 16.75
N ILE A 35 4.91 2.77 16.98
CA ILE A 35 4.37 3.63 15.90
C ILE A 35 5.48 4.25 15.02
N TRP A 36 6.63 4.58 15.60
CA TRP A 36 7.74 5.16 14.87
C TRP A 36 8.38 4.15 13.89
N ILE A 37 8.42 2.86 14.24
CA ILE A 37 8.89 1.81 13.33
C ILE A 37 7.89 1.64 12.18
N ALA A 38 6.59 1.60 12.48
CA ALA A 38 5.55 1.51 11.47
C ALA A 38 5.63 2.70 10.49
N ALA A 39 5.80 3.92 11.02
CA ALA A 39 5.93 5.13 10.21
C ALA A 39 7.16 5.11 9.29
N ILE A 40 8.30 4.61 9.76
CA ILE A 40 9.51 4.46 8.93
C ILE A 40 9.26 3.46 7.79
N ILE A 41 8.69 2.29 8.10
CA ILE A 41 8.45 1.24 7.09
C ILE A 41 7.46 1.75 6.02
N VAL A 42 6.32 2.29 6.44
CA VAL A 42 5.30 2.80 5.52
C VAL A 42 5.83 4.02 4.75
N GLY A 43 6.55 4.92 5.42
CA GLY A 43 7.17 6.10 4.79
C GLY A 43 8.20 5.73 3.73
N ALA A 44 9.00 4.69 3.96
CA ALA A 44 9.93 4.18 2.96
C ALA A 44 9.19 3.66 1.71
N PHE A 45 8.13 2.87 1.88
CA PHE A 45 7.33 2.39 0.75
C PHE A 45 6.54 3.51 0.06
N ALA A 46 6.12 4.55 0.79
CA ALA A 46 5.42 5.69 0.25
C ALA A 46 6.23 6.46 -0.81
N ILE A 47 7.56 6.34 -0.79
CA ILE A 47 8.42 6.92 -1.84
C ILE A 47 8.12 6.27 -3.20
N PHE A 48 7.99 4.95 -3.27
CA PHE A 48 7.74 4.23 -4.53
C PHE A 48 6.33 4.48 -5.06
N HIS A 49 5.32 4.35 -4.19
CA HIS A 49 3.92 4.65 -4.53
C HIS A 49 3.74 6.11 -4.95
N GLY A 50 4.27 7.04 -4.16
CA GLY A 50 4.18 8.47 -4.42
C GLY A 50 4.99 8.92 -5.64
N HIS A 51 6.05 8.19 -5.99
CA HIS A 51 6.77 8.40 -7.25
C HIS A 51 5.92 7.95 -8.44
N ALA A 52 5.39 6.73 -8.43
CA ALA A 52 4.54 6.20 -9.50
C ALA A 52 3.35 7.14 -9.80
N HIS A 53 2.53 7.48 -8.80
CA HIS A 53 1.43 8.41 -9.00
C HIS A 53 1.90 9.83 -9.36
N GLY A 54 3.05 10.25 -8.83
CA GLY A 54 3.65 11.52 -9.18
C GLY A 54 4.06 11.61 -10.66
N THR A 55 4.42 10.51 -11.30
CA THR A 55 4.72 10.47 -12.74
C THR A 55 3.46 10.47 -13.61
N GLU A 56 2.34 9.97 -13.11
CA GLU A 56 1.04 9.99 -13.80
C GLU A 56 0.39 11.37 -13.77
N LEU A 57 0.61 12.13 -12.69
CA LEU A 57 -0.07 13.38 -12.39
C LEU A 57 0.07 14.46 -13.49
N PRO A 58 1.25 14.72 -14.10
CA PRO A 58 1.39 15.68 -15.20
C PRO A 58 0.67 15.26 -16.49
N ASN A 59 0.45 13.95 -16.68
CA ASN A 59 -0.21 13.38 -17.85
C ASN A 59 -1.73 13.25 -17.67
N ALA A 60 -2.25 13.52 -16.46
CA ALA A 60 -3.68 13.47 -16.18
C ALA A 60 -4.41 14.61 -16.91
N THR A 61 -5.62 14.33 -17.42
CA THR A 61 -6.48 15.33 -18.07
C THR A 61 -6.73 16.55 -17.18
N ASN A 62 -6.82 16.35 -15.86
CA ASN A 62 -6.88 17.43 -14.88
C ASN A 62 -6.13 17.01 -13.59
N PRO A 63 -4.91 17.55 -13.36
CA PRO A 63 -4.09 17.18 -12.20
C PRO A 63 -4.74 17.48 -10.84
N LEU A 64 -5.58 18.53 -10.76
CA LEU A 64 -6.28 18.90 -9.53
C LEU A 64 -7.35 17.86 -9.17
N ILE A 65 -8.17 17.46 -10.13
CA ILE A 65 -9.20 16.43 -9.93
C ILE A 65 -8.57 15.07 -9.61
N PHE A 66 -7.47 14.72 -10.30
CA PHE A 66 -6.68 13.53 -9.99
C PHE A 66 -6.22 13.54 -8.52
N SER A 67 -5.63 14.67 -8.06
CA SER A 67 -5.13 14.81 -6.70
C SER A 67 -6.23 14.68 -5.65
N ILE A 68 -7.38 15.32 -5.88
CA ILE A 68 -8.54 15.23 -4.98
C ILE A 68 -9.06 13.79 -4.92
N GLY A 69 -9.25 13.16 -6.08
CA GLY A 69 -9.68 11.77 -6.16
C GLY A 69 -8.71 10.82 -5.46
N PHE A 70 -7.40 11.04 -5.65
CA PHE A 70 -6.36 10.25 -4.99
C PHE A 70 -6.43 10.36 -3.46
N VAL A 71 -6.54 11.58 -2.92
CA VAL A 71 -6.65 11.82 -1.47
C VAL A 71 -7.93 11.18 -0.92
N ILE A 72 -9.07 11.35 -1.59
CA ILE A 72 -10.35 10.77 -1.18
C ILE A 72 -10.27 9.24 -1.19
N SER A 73 -9.83 8.64 -2.29
CA SER A 73 -9.67 7.19 -2.42
C SER A 73 -8.73 6.63 -1.35
N THR A 74 -7.60 7.28 -1.13
CA THR A 74 -6.65 6.87 -0.07
C THR A 74 -7.30 6.94 1.30
N GLY A 75 -8.02 8.03 1.61
CA GLY A 75 -8.75 8.17 2.86
C GLY A 75 -9.82 7.09 3.06
N LEU A 76 -10.61 6.81 2.03
CA LEU A 76 -11.64 5.76 2.06
C LEU A 76 -11.04 4.36 2.25
N LEU A 77 -9.93 4.05 1.57
CA LEU A 77 -9.23 2.78 1.73
C LEU A 77 -8.69 2.61 3.16
N HIS A 78 -8.16 3.67 3.77
CA HIS A 78 -7.72 3.63 5.17
C HIS A 78 -8.91 3.40 6.13
N LEU A 79 -10.02 4.12 5.94
CA LEU A 79 -11.22 3.93 6.75
C LEU A 79 -11.79 2.53 6.60
N ALA A 80 -11.82 1.97 5.39
CA ALA A 80 -12.22 0.59 5.15
C ALA A 80 -11.30 -0.40 5.86
N GLY A 81 -9.98 -0.21 5.79
CA GLY A 81 -9.01 -1.03 6.50
C GLY A 81 -9.20 -1.00 8.03
N ILE A 82 -9.45 0.19 8.60
CA ILE A 82 -9.77 0.35 10.03
C ILE A 82 -11.05 -0.39 10.38
N ALA A 83 -12.12 -0.21 9.60
CA ALA A 83 -13.40 -0.89 9.82
C ALA A 83 -13.27 -2.42 9.77
N ILE A 84 -12.50 -2.95 8.82
CA ILE A 84 -12.18 -4.39 8.75
C ILE A 84 -11.37 -4.82 9.97
N GLY A 85 -10.41 -3.99 10.43
CA GLY A 85 -9.62 -4.23 11.63
C GLY A 85 -10.45 -4.35 12.92
N GLU A 86 -11.55 -3.60 13.02
CA GLU A 86 -12.48 -3.65 14.16
C GLU A 86 -13.22 -5.00 14.27
N LEU A 87 -13.27 -5.81 13.21
CA LEU A 87 -13.82 -7.17 13.26
C LEU A 87 -13.13 -8.02 14.32
N LYS A 88 -11.87 -7.72 14.68
CA LYS A 88 -11.12 -8.41 15.75
C LYS A 88 -11.80 -8.39 17.12
N ARG A 89 -12.81 -7.53 17.34
CA ARG A 89 -13.66 -7.56 18.53
C ARG A 89 -14.59 -8.77 18.58
N LEU A 90 -14.84 -9.40 17.43
CA LEU A 90 -15.60 -10.62 17.29
C LEU A 90 -14.68 -11.84 17.40
N ASN A 91 -15.22 -12.96 17.88
CA ASN A 91 -14.49 -14.22 18.08
C ASN A 91 -13.88 -14.81 16.79
N TRP A 92 -14.40 -14.50 15.61
CA TRP A 92 -13.85 -14.95 14.32
C TRP A 92 -13.08 -13.87 13.54
N GLY A 93 -13.15 -12.61 13.95
CA GLY A 93 -12.63 -11.51 13.13
C GLY A 93 -11.11 -11.45 13.04
N GLU A 94 -10.41 -12.02 14.01
CA GLU A 94 -8.95 -12.17 13.91
C GLU A 94 -8.54 -12.99 12.68
N TRP A 95 -9.24 -14.10 12.41
CA TRP A 95 -8.95 -14.94 11.25
C TRP A 95 -9.21 -14.22 9.94
N ILE A 96 -10.27 -13.40 9.86
CA ILE A 96 -10.56 -12.60 8.66
C ILE A 96 -9.46 -11.58 8.40
N VAL A 97 -9.06 -10.82 9.42
CA VAL A 97 -8.01 -9.80 9.26
C VAL A 97 -6.68 -10.44 8.86
N ARG A 98 -6.29 -11.54 9.52
CA ARG A 98 -5.05 -12.25 9.21
C ARG A 98 -5.08 -12.93 7.85
N GLY A 99 -6.22 -13.51 7.47
CA GLY A 99 -6.45 -14.08 6.13
C GLY A 99 -6.35 -13.02 5.03
N GLY A 100 -6.90 -11.82 5.26
CA GLY A 100 -6.72 -10.68 4.37
C GLY A 100 -5.25 -10.29 4.21
N GLY A 101 -4.49 -10.24 5.30
CA GLY A 101 -3.03 -10.04 5.27
C GLY A 101 -2.30 -11.09 4.44
N ALA A 102 -2.67 -12.37 4.57
CA ALA A 102 -2.09 -13.47 3.80
C ALA A 102 -2.39 -13.33 2.29
N ILE A 103 -3.62 -12.97 1.92
CA ILE A 103 -4.00 -12.73 0.51
C ILE A 103 -3.17 -11.59 -0.08
N ILE A 104 -3.04 -10.47 0.65
CA ILE A 104 -2.24 -9.31 0.23
C ILE A 104 -0.77 -9.73 0.03
N ALA A 105 -0.21 -10.50 0.97
CA ALA A 105 1.17 -10.96 0.87
C ALA A 105 1.40 -11.89 -0.33
N VAL A 106 0.47 -12.82 -0.60
CA VAL A 106 0.55 -13.75 -1.74
C VAL A 106 0.45 -13.00 -3.07
N ILE A 107 -0.47 -12.05 -3.20
CA ILE A 107 -0.61 -11.23 -4.41
C ILE A 107 0.65 -10.38 -4.61
N GLY A 108 1.15 -9.73 -3.56
CA GLY A 108 2.39 -8.96 -3.61
C GLY A 108 3.58 -9.82 -4.02
N PHE A 109 3.66 -11.05 -3.50
CA PHE A 109 4.71 -11.99 -3.88
C PHE A 109 4.59 -12.42 -5.35
N GLY A 110 3.37 -12.66 -5.84
CA GLY A 110 3.13 -12.97 -7.25
C GLY A 110 3.55 -11.84 -8.20
N PHE A 111 3.32 -10.58 -7.82
CA PHE A 111 3.87 -9.43 -8.55
C PHE A 111 5.40 -9.37 -8.47
N LEU A 112 5.97 -9.62 -7.28
CA LEU A 112 7.41 -9.55 -7.05
C LEU A 112 8.20 -10.58 -7.86
N THR A 113 7.61 -11.76 -8.10
CA THR A 113 8.21 -12.83 -8.90
C THR A 113 7.79 -12.80 -10.37
N HIS A 114 7.03 -11.77 -10.79
CA HIS A 114 6.44 -11.65 -12.14
C HIS A 114 5.53 -12.82 -12.54
N MET A 115 5.00 -13.57 -11.58
CA MET A 115 3.94 -14.56 -11.83
C MET A 115 2.59 -13.89 -12.12
N ILE A 116 2.42 -12.64 -11.67
CA ILE A 116 1.28 -11.78 -11.94
C ILE A 116 1.82 -10.52 -12.64
N SER A 117 1.26 -10.19 -13.80
CA SER A 117 1.56 -8.98 -14.58
C SER A 117 0.26 -8.35 -15.07
N VAL A 118 0.17 -7.02 -15.10
CA VAL A 118 -0.98 -6.24 -15.60
C VAL A 118 -0.59 -5.55 -16.90
#